data_AF-A0A9W8LXI5-F1
#
_entry.id   AF-A0A9W8LXI5-F1
#
_cell.length_a   1.000
_cell.length_b   1.000
_cell.length_c   1.000
_cell.angle_alpha   90.00
_cell.angle_beta   90.00
_cell.angle_gamma   90.00
#
_symmetry.space_group_name_H-M   'P 1'
#
loop_
_entity.id
_entity.type
_entity.pdbx_description
1 polymer ?
#
loop_
_entity_poly.entity_id
_entity_poly.type
_entity_poly.pdbx_seq_one_letter_code
_entity_poly.pdbx_strand_id
1 'polypeptide(L)'
;EWEYLEEATKIEGRAHSDPAHSSIDNKQVNNQSVLGSFMHFLVTTAYLIRSEYIQLRMLMCEDSVVSGSQQEEILSMGQGLLAKDYVVYEDQLQFFALLARLDVRTSLDRLYENLCSRCNAFQEELSNAESNNSSSNQHTVDLLHEQMQWIIMMIGFTLCDSGTSERVLIPKPILDYSASCQVTEQNLAVQCIMAMLKTLEFELSSSRSSSNAAYGSPLLVETLFWALRRIGPVYILPDLSDYHRISQSIIVAFGSASDGGNGEVVIRGIVDLIKQTFDIWSAEEDVLQMCVSLMLALGQRASIAQK
;
A
#
# COMPACT_ATOMS: atom_id res chain seq x y z
N GLU A 1 31.62 22.32 29.77
CA GLU A 1 30.92 21.30 28.95
C GLU A 1 30.84 21.70 27.47
N TRP A 2 31.98 22.01 26.84
CA TRP A 2 32.09 22.17 25.37
C TRP A 2 33.53 21.89 24.91
N GLU A 3 34.08 20.73 25.29
CA GLU A 3 35.48 20.38 25.06
C GLU A 3 35.63 19.01 24.34
N TYR A 4 34.69 18.68 23.45
CA TYR A 4 34.69 17.41 22.70
C TYR A 4 34.68 17.56 21.17
N LEU A 5 34.83 18.79 20.64
CA LEU A 5 34.84 19.04 19.19
C LEU A 5 36.16 19.60 18.64
N GLU A 6 37.19 19.84 19.46
CA GLU A 6 38.51 20.31 18.99
C GLU A 6 39.55 19.20 18.76
N GLU A 7 39.25 17.96 19.16
CA GLU A 7 40.23 16.85 19.04
C GLU A 7 40.17 16.13 17.68
N ALA A 8 39.18 16.44 16.83
CA ALA A 8 39.03 15.85 15.50
C ALA A 8 39.84 16.55 14.39
N THR A 9 40.51 17.68 14.66
CA THR A 9 41.25 18.46 13.65
C THR A 9 42.77 18.52 13.87
N LYS A 10 43.34 17.63 14.69
CA LYS A 10 44.79 17.62 14.99
C LYS A 10 45.53 16.32 14.69
N ILE A 11 45.07 15.55 13.71
CA ILE A 11 45.81 14.41 13.17
C ILE A 11 46.17 14.65 11.70
N GLU A 12 46.96 15.70 11.47
CA GLU A 12 47.84 15.76 10.30
C GLU A 12 49.25 16.11 10.79
N GLY A 13 50.17 15.17 10.60
CA GLY A 13 51.61 15.44 10.69
C GLY A 13 52.36 14.83 11.87
N ARG A 14 52.56 13.50 11.88
CA ARG A 14 53.88 12.91 12.20
C ARG A 14 53.92 11.41 11.88
N ALA A 15 54.70 11.08 10.86
CA ALA A 15 55.09 9.71 10.58
C ALA A 15 56.06 9.23 11.68
N HIS A 16 55.61 8.32 12.54
CA HIS A 16 56.46 7.37 13.27
C HIS A 16 55.68 6.06 13.44
N SER A 17 56.34 4.97 13.05
CA SER A 17 55.83 3.61 13.01
C SER A 17 55.69 3.02 14.42
N ASP A 18 54.46 2.78 14.87
CA ASP A 18 54.13 1.99 16.06
C ASP A 18 53.08 0.91 15.74
N PRO A 19 53.21 -0.34 16.27
CA PRO A 19 52.40 -1.49 15.86
C PRO A 19 51.03 -1.62 16.56
N ALA A 20 50.46 -0.53 17.10
CA ALA A 20 49.22 -0.57 17.90
C ALA A 20 47.92 -0.31 17.10
N HIS A 21 47.99 -0.02 15.80
CA HIS A 21 46.80 0.34 14.99
C HIS A 21 45.95 -0.85 14.51
N SER A 22 46.39 -2.10 14.64
CA SER A 22 45.66 -3.27 14.12
C SER A 22 44.46 -3.73 14.98
N SER A 23 44.26 -3.14 16.16
CA SER A 23 43.22 -3.56 17.11
C SER A 23 41.89 -2.81 16.96
N ILE A 24 41.92 -1.59 16.41
CA ILE A 24 40.74 -0.73 16.27
C ILE A 24 39.99 -1.06 14.98
N ASP A 25 40.72 -1.26 13.87
CA ASP A 25 40.16 -1.69 12.58
C ASP A 25 39.48 -3.07 12.68
N ASN A 26 40.07 -4.01 13.42
CA ASN A 26 39.47 -5.33 13.62
C ASN A 26 38.17 -5.30 14.43
N LYS A 27 38.01 -4.36 15.39
CA LYS A 27 36.75 -4.22 16.15
C LYS A 27 35.65 -3.58 15.30
N GLN A 28 35.99 -2.60 14.46
CA GLN A 28 35.02 -1.96 13.55
C GLN A 28 34.53 -2.92 12.45
N VAL A 29 35.43 -3.70 11.86
CA VAL A 29 35.09 -4.72 10.85
C VAL A 29 34.24 -5.85 11.44
N ASN A 30 34.52 -6.28 12.68
CA ASN A 30 33.74 -7.32 13.35
C ASN A 30 32.34 -6.83 13.79
N ASN A 31 32.20 -5.55 14.13
CA ASN A 31 30.88 -4.98 14.45
C ASN A 31 30.01 -4.79 13.19
N GLN A 32 30.60 -4.43 12.05
CA GLN A 32 29.88 -4.34 10.78
C GLN A 32 29.40 -5.72 10.27
N SER A 33 30.19 -6.78 10.45
CA SER A 33 29.79 -8.14 10.07
C SER A 33 28.69 -8.70 10.98
N VAL A 34 28.74 -8.44 12.29
CA VAL A 34 27.68 -8.82 13.23
C VAL A 34 26.39 -8.06 12.94
N LEU A 35 26.47 -6.75 12.71
CA LEU A 35 25.30 -5.94 12.35
C LEU A 35 24.68 -6.39 11.02
N GLY A 36 25.52 -6.66 10.01
CA GLY A 36 25.06 -7.21 8.73
C GLY A 36 24.36 -8.56 8.89
N SER A 37 24.91 -9.45 9.74
CA SER A 37 24.30 -10.76 10.02
C SER A 37 22.96 -10.62 10.76
N PHE A 38 22.86 -9.70 11.71
CA PHE A 38 21.62 -9.40 12.42
C PHE A 38 20.56 -8.80 11.48
N MET A 39 20.93 -7.86 10.62
CA MET A 39 20.02 -7.30 9.62
C MET A 39 19.53 -8.36 8.64
N HIS A 40 20.41 -9.25 8.19
CA HIS A 40 20.02 -10.39 7.35
C HIS A 40 19.03 -11.31 8.07
N PHE A 41 19.26 -11.61 9.36
CA PHE A 41 18.32 -12.37 10.18
C PHE A 41 16.96 -11.67 10.26
N LEU A 42 16.93 -10.38 10.59
CA LEU A 42 15.68 -9.61 10.66
C LEU A 42 14.92 -9.60 9.33
N VAL A 43 15.57 -9.36 8.20
CA VAL A 43 14.94 -9.37 6.87
C VAL A 43 14.39 -10.77 6.55
N THR A 44 15.14 -11.82 6.86
CA THR A 44 14.71 -13.22 6.63
C THR A 44 13.49 -13.56 7.50
N THR A 45 13.53 -13.24 8.79
CA THR A 45 12.40 -13.48 9.70
C THR A 45 11.18 -12.64 9.31
N ALA A 46 11.36 -11.38 8.92
CA ALA A 46 10.29 -10.54 8.42
C ALA A 46 9.65 -11.11 7.15
N TYR A 47 10.45 -11.63 6.21
CA TYR A 47 9.94 -12.31 5.03
C TYR A 47 9.06 -13.50 5.39
N LEU A 48 9.50 -14.36 6.31
CA LEU A 48 8.74 -15.53 6.75
C LEU A 48 7.40 -15.11 7.39
N ILE A 49 7.43 -14.19 8.36
CA ILE A 49 6.21 -13.72 9.04
C ILE A 49 5.22 -13.13 8.03
N ARG A 50 5.69 -12.29 7.10
CA ARG A 50 4.82 -11.70 6.07
C ARG A 50 4.24 -12.74 5.11
N SER A 51 5.06 -13.70 4.68
CA SER A 51 4.62 -14.76 3.78
C SER A 51 3.52 -15.59 4.43
N GLU A 52 3.73 -16.00 5.68
CA GLU A 52 2.73 -16.73 6.45
C GLU A 52 1.49 -15.88 6.70
N TYR A 53 1.63 -14.59 7.01
CA TYR A 53 0.48 -13.72 7.22
C TYR A 53 -0.39 -13.60 5.97
N ILE A 54 0.20 -13.41 4.79
CA ILE A 54 -0.53 -13.37 3.52
C ILE A 54 -1.23 -14.71 3.30
N GLN A 55 -0.51 -15.82 3.42
CA GLN A 55 -1.05 -17.16 3.18
C GLN A 55 -2.20 -17.50 4.13
N LEU A 56 -2.04 -17.21 5.42
CA LEU A 56 -3.09 -17.39 6.42
C LEU A 56 -4.31 -16.54 6.09
N ARG A 57 -4.14 -15.28 5.69
CA ARG A 57 -5.28 -14.44 5.27
C ARG A 57 -6.01 -15.04 4.07
N MET A 58 -5.29 -15.47 3.03
CA MET A 58 -5.93 -16.11 1.87
C MET A 58 -6.71 -17.38 2.26
N LEU A 59 -6.14 -18.23 3.12
CA LEU A 59 -6.80 -19.44 3.65
C LEU A 59 -8.03 -19.12 4.51
N MET A 60 -7.97 -18.06 5.33
CA MET A 60 -9.10 -17.63 6.14
C MET A 60 -10.26 -17.13 5.27
N CYS A 61 -9.99 -16.47 4.14
CA CYS A 61 -11.05 -16.11 3.19
C CYS A 61 -11.71 -17.36 2.58
N GLU A 62 -10.91 -18.38 2.21
CA GLU A 62 -11.45 -19.65 1.71
C GLU A 62 -12.35 -20.33 2.74
N ASP A 63 -11.93 -20.37 4.01
CA ASP A 63 -12.72 -20.95 5.10
C ASP A 63 -13.99 -20.13 5.42
N SER A 64 -13.90 -18.80 5.41
CA SER A 64 -15.03 -17.90 5.72
C SER A 64 -16.13 -18.01 4.68
N VAL A 65 -15.73 -18.07 3.42
CA VAL A 65 -16.63 -18.28 2.29
C VAL A 65 -17.25 -19.68 2.35
N VAL A 66 -16.48 -20.75 2.59
CA VAL A 66 -16.99 -22.15 2.67
C VAL A 66 -17.89 -22.40 3.88
N SER A 67 -17.56 -21.84 5.03
CA SER A 67 -18.28 -22.06 6.30
C SER A 67 -19.58 -21.26 6.39
N GLY A 68 -19.84 -20.35 5.45
CA GLY A 68 -21.10 -19.62 5.30
C GLY A 68 -21.57 -18.94 6.57
N SER A 69 -21.05 -17.74 6.86
CA SER A 69 -21.62 -16.68 7.74
C SER A 69 -22.19 -17.06 9.12
N GLN A 70 -22.06 -18.29 9.62
CA GLN A 70 -22.49 -18.65 10.98
C GLN A 70 -21.51 -18.15 12.05
N GLN A 71 -20.26 -17.86 11.68
CA GLN A 71 -19.23 -17.39 12.60
C GLN A 71 -19.25 -15.84 12.79
N GLU A 72 -19.73 -15.09 11.79
CA GLU A 72 -19.84 -13.62 11.86
C GLU A 72 -20.95 -13.15 12.80
N GLU A 73 -22.07 -13.87 12.90
CA GLU A 73 -23.12 -13.57 13.89
C GLU A 73 -22.63 -13.78 15.34
N ILE A 74 -21.76 -14.76 15.57
CA ILE A 74 -21.28 -15.09 16.92
C ILE A 74 -20.18 -14.11 17.38
N LEU A 75 -19.31 -13.68 16.47
CA LEU A 75 -18.27 -12.70 16.78
C LEU A 75 -18.82 -11.26 16.88
N SER A 76 -19.80 -10.88 16.05
CA SER A 76 -20.44 -9.56 16.11
C SER A 76 -21.28 -9.34 17.38
N MET A 77 -21.77 -10.41 18.00
CA MET A 77 -22.51 -10.35 19.28
C MET A 77 -21.59 -10.21 20.51
N GLY A 78 -20.30 -10.56 20.42
CA GLY A 78 -19.35 -10.51 21.52
C GLY A 78 -18.49 -9.24 21.58
N GLN A 79 -18.21 -8.63 20.42
CA GLN A 79 -17.56 -7.34 20.28
C GLN A 79 -18.58 -6.39 19.67
N GLY A 80 -19.20 -5.50 20.45
CA GLY A 80 -20.27 -4.61 19.97
C GLY A 80 -19.80 -3.59 18.91
N LEU A 81 -19.44 -4.03 17.70
CA LEU A 81 -18.84 -3.20 16.68
C LEU A 81 -19.14 -3.72 15.27
N LEU A 82 -19.94 -2.95 14.54
CA LEU A 82 -20.03 -2.91 13.07
C LEU A 82 -18.71 -2.40 12.42
N ALA A 83 -17.55 -2.68 13.02
CA ALA A 83 -16.28 -2.11 12.53
C ALA A 83 -15.76 -2.85 11.32
N LYS A 84 -15.26 -2.07 10.38
CA LYS A 84 -14.59 -2.53 9.16
C LYS A 84 -13.25 -3.20 9.50
N ASP A 85 -12.82 -4.15 8.67
CA ASP A 85 -11.59 -4.94 8.90
C ASP A 85 -10.33 -4.08 9.06
N TYR A 86 -10.23 -2.99 8.29
CA TYR A 86 -9.10 -2.07 8.39
C TYR A 86 -9.03 -1.33 9.74
N VAL A 87 -10.11 -1.34 10.53
CA VAL A 87 -10.15 -0.83 11.91
C VAL A 87 -9.86 -1.97 12.90
N VAL A 88 -10.56 -3.10 12.76
CA VAL A 88 -10.42 -4.25 13.66
C VAL A 88 -8.99 -4.81 13.66
N TYR A 89 -8.35 -4.82 12.50
CA TYR A 89 -7.02 -5.38 12.30
C TYR A 89 -5.93 -4.33 12.08
N GLU A 90 -6.19 -3.06 12.44
CA GLU A 90 -5.26 -1.94 12.24
C GLU A 90 -3.85 -2.27 12.79
N ASP A 91 -3.76 -2.73 14.04
CA ASP A 91 -2.48 -3.06 14.67
C ASP A 91 -1.72 -4.15 13.90
N GLN A 92 -2.43 -5.20 13.47
CA GLN A 92 -1.80 -6.30 12.71
C GLN A 92 -1.29 -5.83 11.35
N LEU A 93 -2.09 -5.00 10.66
CA LEU A 93 -1.72 -4.44 9.36
C LEU A 93 -0.55 -3.46 9.49
N GLN A 94 -0.50 -2.68 10.58
CA GLN A 94 0.63 -1.80 10.88
C GLN A 94 1.89 -2.61 11.17
N PHE A 95 1.81 -3.71 11.94
CA PHE A 95 2.93 -4.64 12.14
C PHE A 95 3.40 -5.28 10.83
N PHE A 96 2.46 -5.74 10.00
CA PHE A 96 2.78 -6.26 8.67
C PHE A 96 3.54 -5.21 7.84
N ALA A 97 3.08 -3.96 7.82
CA ALA A 97 3.71 -2.88 7.08
C ALA A 97 5.13 -2.56 7.58
N LEU A 98 5.36 -2.58 8.90
CA LEU A 98 6.69 -2.41 9.47
C LEU A 98 7.65 -3.49 8.98
N LEU A 99 7.21 -4.75 8.99
CA LEU A 99 8.00 -5.87 8.46
C LEU A 99 8.18 -5.77 6.93
N ALA A 100 7.19 -5.24 6.20
CA ALA A 100 7.23 -5.12 4.75
C ALA A 100 8.28 -4.08 4.34
N ARG A 101 8.39 -3.00 5.10
CA ARG A 101 9.35 -1.92 4.85
C ARG A 101 10.80 -2.29 5.15
N LEU A 102 11.08 -3.42 5.82
CA LEU A 102 12.44 -3.96 5.94
C LEU A 102 12.97 -4.49 4.60
N ASP A 103 12.08 -4.92 3.70
CA ASP A 103 12.40 -5.30 2.33
C ASP A 103 11.21 -4.95 1.40
N VAL A 104 11.18 -3.68 1.01
CA VAL A 104 10.11 -3.09 0.20
C VAL A 104 9.97 -3.80 -1.15
N ARG A 105 11.09 -4.24 -1.75
CA ARG A 105 11.07 -4.85 -3.08
C ARG A 105 10.28 -6.15 -3.05
N THR A 106 10.69 -7.10 -2.21
CA THR A 106 10.04 -8.41 -2.19
C THR A 106 8.63 -8.35 -1.61
N SER A 107 8.36 -7.42 -0.70
CA SER A 107 7.03 -7.25 -0.12
C SER A 107 6.03 -6.71 -1.14
N LEU A 108 6.34 -5.60 -1.80
CA LEU A 108 5.44 -5.02 -2.80
C LEU A 108 5.31 -5.90 -4.03
N ASP A 109 6.36 -6.60 -4.45
CA ASP A 109 6.33 -7.49 -5.61
C ASP A 109 5.31 -8.61 -5.40
N ARG A 110 5.38 -9.29 -4.25
CA ARG A 110 4.42 -10.36 -3.91
C ARG A 110 3.00 -9.83 -3.74
N LEU A 111 2.81 -8.66 -3.13
CA LEU A 111 1.47 -8.07 -2.99
C LEU A 111 0.88 -7.68 -4.36
N TYR A 112 1.70 -7.06 -5.22
CA TYR A 112 1.31 -6.66 -6.57
C TYR A 112 0.95 -7.88 -7.43
N GLU A 113 1.77 -8.93 -7.41
CA GLU A 113 1.52 -10.17 -8.15
C GLU A 113 0.20 -10.83 -7.68
N ASN A 114 -0.03 -10.90 -6.37
CA ASN A 114 -1.27 -11.45 -5.84
C ASN A 114 -2.49 -10.60 -6.25
N LEU A 115 -2.41 -9.27 -6.16
CA LEU A 115 -3.50 -8.39 -6.59
C LEU A 115 -3.81 -8.58 -8.08
N CYS A 116 -2.79 -8.54 -8.94
CA CYS A 116 -2.96 -8.71 -10.38
C CYS A 116 -3.55 -10.08 -10.73
N SER A 117 -3.05 -11.14 -10.08
CA SER A 117 -3.55 -12.50 -10.28
C SER A 117 -5.03 -12.61 -9.94
N ARG A 118 -5.50 -11.99 -8.85
CA ARG A 118 -6.92 -12.05 -8.47
C ARG A 118 -7.79 -11.14 -9.33
N CYS A 119 -7.29 -9.98 -9.75
CA CYS A 119 -7.97 -9.15 -10.74
C CYS A 119 -8.18 -9.89 -12.07
N ASN A 120 -7.16 -10.60 -12.55
CA ASN A 120 -7.24 -11.38 -13.78
C ASN A 120 -8.22 -12.56 -13.63
N ALA A 121 -8.20 -13.27 -12.50
CA ALA A 121 -9.15 -14.33 -12.22
C ALA A 121 -10.59 -13.81 -12.16
N PHE A 122 -10.80 -12.64 -11.55
CA PHE A 122 -12.12 -12.01 -11.51
C PHE A 122 -12.61 -11.59 -12.90
N GLN A 123 -11.72 -11.03 -13.74
CA GLN A 123 -12.02 -10.73 -15.14
C GLN A 123 -12.41 -11.98 -15.94
N GLU A 124 -11.70 -13.09 -15.73
CA GLU A 124 -12.00 -14.37 -16.38
C GLU A 124 -13.38 -14.90 -15.96
N GLU A 125 -13.69 -14.92 -14.66
CA GLU A 125 -15.01 -15.31 -14.15
C GLU A 125 -16.14 -14.46 -14.73
N LEU A 126 -15.91 -13.16 -14.89
CA LEU A 126 -16.90 -12.26 -15.51
C LEU A 126 -17.13 -12.58 -16.99
N SER A 127 -16.05 -12.82 -17.74
CA SER A 127 -16.15 -13.20 -19.16
C SER A 127 -16.81 -14.57 -19.37
N ASN A 128 -16.63 -15.49 -18.41
CA ASN A 128 -17.26 -16.79 -18.40
C ASN A 128 -18.77 -16.68 -18.11
N ALA A 129 -19.15 -15.79 -17.20
CA ALA A 129 -20.56 -15.51 -16.87
C ALA A 129 -21.33 -14.91 -18.07
N GLU A 130 -20.67 -14.12 -18.92
CA GLU A 130 -21.27 -13.57 -20.13
C GLU A 130 -21.44 -14.59 -21.27
N SER A 131 -20.51 -15.54 -21.38
CA SER A 131 -20.46 -16.50 -22.49
C SER A 131 -21.26 -17.77 -22.23
N ASN A 132 -21.25 -18.27 -20.99
CA ASN A 132 -21.99 -19.44 -20.59
C ASN A 132 -23.16 -19.00 -19.70
N ASN A 133 -24.41 -19.30 -20.11
CA ASN A 133 -25.62 -19.22 -19.26
C ASN A 133 -25.58 -20.16 -18.03
N SER A 134 -24.39 -20.60 -17.61
CA SER A 134 -24.15 -21.24 -16.32
C SER A 134 -24.10 -20.19 -15.23
N SER A 135 -24.69 -20.49 -14.07
CA SER A 135 -24.48 -19.70 -12.86
C SER A 135 -22.97 -19.52 -12.65
N SER A 136 -22.47 -18.28 -12.75
CA SER A 136 -21.14 -17.98 -12.22
C SER A 136 -21.09 -18.47 -10.77
N ASN A 137 -19.93 -18.98 -10.36
CA ASN A 137 -19.73 -19.32 -8.97
C ASN A 137 -19.64 -18.01 -8.18
N GLN A 138 -20.78 -17.47 -7.75
CA GLN A 138 -20.85 -16.30 -6.87
C GLN A 138 -19.88 -16.44 -5.70
N HIS A 139 -19.76 -17.66 -5.17
CA HIS A 139 -18.77 -18.05 -4.17
C HIS A 139 -17.31 -17.74 -4.54
N THR A 140 -16.92 -18.01 -5.78
CA THR A 140 -15.57 -17.72 -6.29
C THR A 140 -15.36 -16.21 -6.41
N VAL A 141 -16.38 -15.48 -6.89
CA VAL A 141 -16.35 -14.02 -6.98
C VAL A 141 -16.22 -13.39 -5.58
N ASP A 142 -17.00 -13.84 -4.61
CA ASP A 142 -16.95 -13.37 -3.23
C ASP A 142 -15.58 -13.64 -2.59
N LEU A 143 -15.02 -14.83 -2.81
CA LEU A 143 -13.66 -15.17 -2.37
C LEU A 143 -12.61 -14.24 -2.99
N LEU A 144 -12.71 -13.96 -4.29
CA LEU A 144 -11.77 -13.06 -4.97
C LEU A 144 -11.87 -11.64 -4.42
N HIS A 145 -13.08 -11.15 -4.13
CA HIS A 145 -13.26 -9.84 -3.50
C HIS A 145 -12.63 -9.77 -2.12
N GLU A 146 -12.86 -10.75 -1.26
CA GLU A 146 -12.30 -10.78 0.09
C GLU A 146 -10.76 -10.84 0.05
N GLN A 147 -10.20 -11.70 -0.80
CA GLN A 147 -8.74 -11.77 -1.00
C GLN A 147 -8.17 -10.44 -1.50
N MET A 148 -8.82 -9.79 -2.48
CA MET A 148 -8.40 -8.49 -2.99
C MET A 148 -8.45 -7.41 -1.90
N GLN A 149 -9.49 -7.36 -1.07
CA GLN A 149 -9.61 -6.43 0.05
C GLN A 149 -8.42 -6.55 1.02
N TRP A 150 -8.06 -7.77 1.42
CA TRP A 150 -6.90 -8.01 2.28
C TRP A 150 -5.59 -7.54 1.67
N ILE A 151 -5.38 -7.82 0.37
CA ILE A 151 -4.18 -7.40 -0.33
C ILE A 151 -4.11 -5.87 -0.43
N ILE A 152 -5.23 -5.20 -0.76
CA ILE A 152 -5.34 -3.74 -0.84
C ILE A 152 -5.05 -3.10 0.51
N MET A 153 -5.57 -3.66 1.61
CA MET A 153 -5.25 -3.21 2.96
C MET A 153 -3.75 -3.31 3.26
N MET A 154 -3.14 -4.45 2.99
CA MET A 154 -1.69 -4.65 3.18
C MET A 154 -0.85 -3.67 2.35
N ILE A 155 -1.24 -3.39 1.10
CA ILE A 155 -0.60 -2.38 0.24
C ILE A 155 -0.75 -0.99 0.86
N GLY A 156 -1.97 -0.59 1.24
CA GLY A 156 -2.26 0.73 1.80
C GLY A 156 -1.46 1.03 3.07
N PHE A 157 -1.39 0.07 3.99
CA PHE A 157 -0.56 0.19 5.19
C PHE A 157 0.95 0.17 4.87
N THR A 158 1.40 -0.62 3.90
CA THR A 158 2.83 -0.65 3.52
C THR A 158 3.30 0.68 2.92
N LEU A 159 2.49 1.29 2.05
CA LEU A 159 2.83 2.53 1.35
C LEU A 159 2.71 3.79 2.21
N CYS A 160 1.86 3.78 3.24
CA CYS A 160 1.59 4.99 4.02
C CYS A 160 1.37 4.69 5.51
N ASP A 161 1.91 5.57 6.36
CA ASP A 161 1.66 5.54 7.80
C ASP A 161 0.29 6.12 8.17
N SER A 162 -0.19 5.76 9.35
CA SER A 162 -1.36 6.39 9.97
C SER A 162 -0.87 7.68 10.65
N GLY A 163 -1.53 8.81 10.38
CA GLY A 163 -1.24 10.07 11.08
C GLY A 163 -2.49 10.92 11.19
N THR A 164 -2.84 11.32 12.41
CA THR A 164 -4.04 12.13 12.71
C THR A 164 -3.69 13.59 13.02
N SER A 165 -2.49 13.86 13.52
CA SER A 165 -2.06 15.19 13.99
C SER A 165 -0.90 15.81 13.20
N GLU A 166 -0.18 15.02 12.40
CA GLU A 166 1.00 15.45 11.66
C GLU A 166 0.83 15.21 10.16
N ARG A 167 1.58 15.98 9.38
CA ARG A 167 1.61 15.80 7.92
C ARG A 167 2.26 14.44 7.61
N VAL A 168 1.47 13.51 7.11
CA VAL A 168 1.98 12.20 6.67
C VAL A 168 2.78 12.37 5.38
N LEU A 169 3.98 11.79 5.37
CA LEU A 169 4.91 11.76 4.24
C LEU A 169 5.10 10.31 3.76
N ILE A 170 5.75 10.15 2.60
CA ILE A 170 6.11 8.83 2.09
C ILE A 170 7.12 8.21 3.06
N PRO A 171 6.90 6.98 3.56
CA PRO A 171 7.85 6.34 4.46
C PRO A 171 9.24 6.24 3.84
N LYS A 172 10.28 6.57 4.63
CA LYS A 172 11.67 6.59 4.17
C LYS A 172 12.11 5.31 3.43
N PRO A 173 11.78 4.09 3.90
CA PRO A 173 12.15 2.88 3.17
C PRO A 173 11.55 2.81 1.75
N ILE A 174 10.35 3.36 1.55
CA ILE A 174 9.71 3.42 0.23
C ILE A 174 10.39 4.46 -0.67
N LEU A 175 10.81 5.60 -0.12
CA LEU A 175 11.60 6.61 -0.84
C LEU A 175 12.95 6.05 -1.28
N ASP A 176 13.68 5.41 -0.36
CA ASP A 176 15.00 4.84 -0.62
C ASP A 176 14.92 3.72 -1.66
N TYR A 177 13.93 2.82 -1.54
CA TYR A 177 13.63 1.82 -2.57
C TYR A 177 13.33 2.47 -3.92
N SER A 178 12.41 3.43 -3.94
CA SER A 178 11.96 4.08 -5.18
C SER A 178 13.09 4.81 -5.89
N ALA A 179 14.01 5.43 -5.13
CA ALA A 179 15.18 6.12 -5.66
C ALA A 179 16.26 5.16 -6.16
N SER A 180 16.23 3.89 -5.74
CA SER A 180 17.12 2.82 -6.23
C SER A 180 16.65 2.18 -7.54
N CYS A 181 15.39 2.38 -7.94
CA CYS A 181 14.85 1.88 -9.19
C CYS A 181 15.51 2.57 -10.39
N GLN A 182 16.15 1.80 -11.26
CA GLN A 182 16.79 2.33 -12.48
C GLN A 182 15.78 2.64 -13.57
N VAL A 183 14.74 1.81 -13.69
CA VAL A 183 13.69 1.93 -14.71
C VAL A 183 12.45 2.51 -14.07
N THR A 184 11.91 3.57 -14.67
CA THR A 184 10.74 4.29 -14.13
C THR A 184 9.53 3.37 -13.97
N GLU A 185 9.28 2.54 -14.98
CA GLU A 185 8.15 1.62 -15.05
C GLU A 185 8.22 0.47 -14.04
N GLN A 186 9.39 0.16 -13.47
CA GLN A 186 9.59 -0.93 -12.50
C GLN A 186 9.37 -0.51 -11.03
N ASN A 187 8.91 0.72 -10.79
CA ASN A 187 8.65 1.18 -9.44
C ASN A 187 7.36 0.54 -8.90
N LEU A 188 7.51 -0.44 -8.00
CA LEU A 188 6.38 -1.20 -7.45
C LEU A 188 5.42 -0.35 -6.62
N ALA A 189 5.89 0.74 -5.99
CA ALA A 189 4.98 1.64 -5.27
C ALA A 189 4.01 2.34 -6.24
N VAL A 190 4.53 2.83 -7.37
CA VAL A 190 3.71 3.41 -8.45
C VAL A 190 2.78 2.35 -9.04
N GLN A 191 3.30 1.15 -9.34
CA GLN A 191 2.50 0.08 -9.93
C GLN A 191 1.34 -0.36 -9.02
N CYS A 192 1.56 -0.50 -7.71
CA CYS A 192 0.50 -0.83 -6.76
C CYS A 192 -0.60 0.24 -6.72
N ILE A 193 -0.23 1.52 -6.71
CA ILE A 193 -1.23 2.62 -6.73
C ILE A 193 -2.03 2.60 -8.02
N MET A 194 -1.35 2.43 -9.16
CA MET A 194 -2.02 2.35 -10.47
C MET A 194 -2.89 1.09 -10.59
N ALA A 195 -2.47 -0.04 -9.99
CA ALA A 195 -3.28 -1.25 -9.94
C ALA A 195 -4.57 -1.01 -9.15
N MET A 196 -4.51 -0.39 -7.97
CA MET A 196 -5.71 -0.06 -7.19
C MET A 196 -6.67 0.85 -7.96
N LEU A 197 -6.16 1.88 -8.66
CA LEU A 197 -7.00 2.74 -9.51
C LEU A 197 -7.66 1.96 -10.66
N LYS A 198 -6.90 1.08 -11.33
CA LYS A 198 -7.42 0.23 -12.41
C LYS A 198 -8.43 -0.80 -11.91
N THR A 199 -8.21 -1.39 -10.74
CA THR A 199 -9.16 -2.32 -10.10
C THR A 199 -10.46 -1.58 -9.80
N LEU A 200 -10.39 -0.36 -9.25
CA LEU A 200 -11.58 0.46 -8.99
C LEU A 200 -12.32 0.82 -10.28
N GLU A 201 -11.60 1.27 -11.30
CA GLU A 201 -12.19 1.58 -12.62
C GLU A 201 -12.87 0.36 -13.23
N PHE A 202 -12.22 -0.81 -13.15
CA PHE A 202 -12.77 -2.07 -13.63
C PHE A 202 -14.04 -2.44 -12.87
N GLU A 203 -14.02 -2.40 -11.53
CA GLU A 203 -15.15 -2.72 -10.67
C GLU A 203 -16.39 -1.88 -10.99
N LEU A 204 -16.21 -0.57 -11.15
CA LEU A 204 -17.29 0.36 -11.47
C LEU A 204 -17.79 0.19 -12.92
N SER A 205 -16.90 -0.14 -13.85
CA SER A 205 -17.27 -0.42 -15.24
C SER A 205 -18.07 -1.71 -15.36
N SER A 206 -17.64 -2.76 -14.65
CA SER A 206 -18.31 -4.06 -14.58
C SER A 206 -19.69 -3.92 -13.93
N SER A 207 -19.80 -3.17 -12.83
CA SER A 207 -21.06 -2.95 -12.10
C SER A 207 -22.12 -2.20 -12.91
N ARG A 208 -21.73 -1.45 -13.94
CA ARG A 208 -22.67 -0.77 -14.85
C ARG A 208 -23.24 -1.66 -15.94
N SER A 209 -22.50 -2.69 -16.32
CA SER A 209 -22.98 -3.62 -17.32
C SER A 209 -24.13 -4.41 -16.70
N SER A 210 -25.31 -4.36 -17.31
CA SER A 210 -26.52 -5.00 -16.74
C SER A 210 -26.39 -6.51 -16.56
N SER A 211 -25.49 -7.17 -17.30
CA SER A 211 -25.18 -8.60 -17.15
C SER A 211 -24.32 -8.89 -15.91
N ASN A 212 -23.53 -7.92 -15.48
CA ASN A 212 -22.43 -8.09 -14.53
C ASN A 212 -22.68 -7.34 -13.21
N ALA A 213 -23.72 -6.52 -13.15
CA ALA A 213 -24.08 -5.71 -11.98
C ALA A 213 -24.23 -6.53 -10.70
N ALA A 214 -24.64 -7.80 -10.79
CA ALA A 214 -24.78 -8.70 -9.64
C ALA A 214 -23.44 -9.12 -9.02
N TYR A 215 -22.33 -8.97 -9.74
CA TYR A 215 -21.00 -9.38 -9.28
C TYR A 215 -20.18 -8.21 -8.71
N GLY A 216 -20.76 -7.01 -8.55
CA GLY A 216 -20.05 -5.89 -7.94
C GLY A 216 -20.00 -6.01 -6.42
N SER A 217 -18.86 -5.65 -5.81
CA SER A 217 -18.67 -5.65 -4.36
C SER A 217 -18.56 -4.23 -3.80
N PRO A 218 -19.60 -3.72 -3.09
CA PRO A 218 -19.53 -2.41 -2.46
C PRO A 218 -18.44 -2.34 -1.39
N LEU A 219 -18.16 -3.45 -0.69
CA LEU A 219 -17.08 -3.53 0.31
C LEU A 219 -15.69 -3.42 -0.33
N LEU A 220 -15.48 -4.01 -1.52
CA LEU A 220 -14.22 -3.85 -2.25
C LEU A 220 -14.05 -2.40 -2.71
N VAL A 221 -15.10 -1.80 -3.26
CA VAL A 221 -15.11 -0.38 -3.66
C VAL A 221 -14.80 0.53 -2.48
N GLU A 222 -15.44 0.33 -1.33
CA GLU A 222 -15.14 1.06 -0.09
C GLU A 222 -13.67 0.91 0.31
N THR A 223 -13.14 -0.31 0.30
CA THR A 223 -11.75 -0.62 0.68
C THR A 223 -10.75 0.04 -0.27
N LEU A 224 -11.03 0.08 -1.58
CA LEU A 224 -10.23 0.80 -2.56
C LEU A 224 -10.23 2.31 -2.29
N PHE A 225 -11.39 2.91 -2.04
CA PHE A 225 -11.45 4.33 -1.67
C PHE A 225 -10.77 4.61 -0.33
N TRP A 226 -10.86 3.71 0.65
CA TRP A 226 -10.13 3.81 1.91
C TRP A 226 -8.61 3.81 1.68
N ALA A 227 -8.11 2.91 0.84
CA ALA A 227 -6.68 2.85 0.52
C ALA A 227 -6.23 4.10 -0.22
N LEU A 228 -7.01 4.56 -1.21
CA LEU A 228 -6.78 5.81 -1.94
C LEU A 228 -6.83 7.04 -1.02
N ARG A 229 -7.74 7.08 -0.04
CA ARG A 229 -7.81 8.16 0.95
C ARG A 229 -6.54 8.23 1.79
N ARG A 230 -5.98 7.06 2.14
CA ARG A 230 -4.74 6.96 2.91
C ARG A 230 -3.52 7.43 2.11
N ILE A 231 -3.36 6.93 0.88
CA ILE A 231 -2.16 7.18 0.08
C ILE A 231 -2.24 8.45 -0.78
N GLY A 232 -3.44 8.84 -1.19
CA GLY A 232 -3.69 9.92 -2.16
C GLY A 232 -3.06 11.25 -1.74
N PRO A 233 -3.30 11.74 -0.51
CA PRO A 233 -2.67 12.97 -0.03
C PRO A 233 -1.15 12.88 -0.09
N VAL A 234 -0.56 11.71 0.16
CA VAL A 234 0.89 11.54 0.29
C VAL A 234 1.58 11.43 -1.07
N TYR A 235 0.96 10.75 -2.04
CA TYR A 235 1.57 10.43 -3.33
C TYR A 235 1.11 11.31 -4.48
N ILE A 236 -0.10 11.86 -4.45
CA ILE A 236 -0.69 12.63 -5.55
C ILE A 236 -0.40 14.11 -5.35
N LEU A 237 0.21 14.74 -6.35
CA LEU A 237 0.75 16.10 -6.30
C LEU A 237 1.58 16.34 -5.01
N PRO A 238 2.63 15.52 -4.80
CA PRO A 238 3.47 15.64 -3.62
C PRO A 238 4.20 16.98 -3.65
N ASP A 239 4.29 17.62 -2.49
CA ASP A 239 5.05 18.85 -2.31
C ASP A 239 6.53 18.48 -2.22
N LEU A 240 7.28 18.83 -3.28
CA LEU A 240 8.69 18.47 -3.39
C LEU A 240 9.56 19.08 -2.28
N SER A 241 9.09 20.14 -1.60
CA SER A 241 9.82 20.75 -0.49
C SER A 241 9.85 19.88 0.77
N ASP A 242 8.92 18.94 0.93
CA ASP A 242 8.90 18.00 2.06
C ASP A 242 9.98 16.91 1.94
N TYR A 243 10.55 16.71 0.75
CA TYR A 243 11.40 15.58 0.45
C TYR A 243 12.80 16.04 0.06
N HIS A 244 13.82 15.49 0.74
CA HIS A 244 15.21 15.69 0.30
C HIS A 244 15.46 15.06 -1.08
N ARG A 245 14.84 13.90 -1.34
CA ARG A 245 14.90 13.19 -2.60
C ARG A 245 13.63 12.39 -2.82
N ILE A 246 13.01 12.56 -3.98
CA ILE A 246 11.89 11.76 -4.46
C ILE A 246 12.27 11.13 -5.81
N SER A 247 11.76 9.94 -6.10
CA SER A 247 12.12 9.24 -7.34
C SER A 247 11.43 9.87 -8.55
N GLN A 248 12.10 9.83 -9.70
CA GLN A 248 11.50 10.31 -10.95
C GLN A 248 10.23 9.53 -11.31
N SER A 249 10.14 8.24 -10.95
CA SER A 249 8.92 7.45 -11.17
C SER A 249 7.70 8.04 -10.49
N ILE A 250 7.83 8.47 -9.24
CA ILE A 250 6.72 9.05 -8.47
C ILE A 250 6.37 10.41 -9.06
N ILE A 251 7.37 11.23 -9.44
CA ILE A 251 7.14 12.53 -10.07
C ILE A 251 6.39 12.38 -11.40
N VAL A 252 6.85 11.50 -12.30
CA VAL A 252 6.21 11.31 -13.62
C VAL A 252 4.78 10.79 -13.46
N ALA A 253 4.54 9.88 -12.53
CA ALA A 253 3.21 9.31 -12.31
C ALA A 253 2.25 10.31 -11.64
N PHE A 254 2.71 11.01 -10.60
CA PHE A 254 1.82 11.70 -9.67
C PHE A 254 2.19 13.16 -9.39
N GLY A 255 3.31 13.65 -9.90
CA GLY A 255 3.77 15.04 -9.76
C GLY A 255 2.95 16.04 -10.55
N SER A 256 3.26 17.32 -10.37
CA SER A 256 2.58 18.41 -11.07
C SER A 256 2.99 18.47 -12.56
N ALA A 257 2.18 19.10 -13.40
CA ALA A 257 2.53 19.30 -14.81
C ALA A 257 3.84 20.10 -14.98
N SER A 258 4.14 21.02 -14.06
CA SER A 258 5.41 21.77 -14.04
C SER A 258 6.62 20.88 -13.76
N ASP A 259 6.44 19.76 -13.05
CA ASP A 259 7.50 18.79 -12.76
C ASP A 259 7.56 17.65 -13.79
N GLY A 260 6.75 17.74 -14.86
CA GLY A 260 6.61 16.68 -15.87
C GLY A 260 5.79 15.48 -15.40
N GLY A 261 4.93 15.67 -14.40
CA GLY A 261 4.06 14.65 -13.82
C GLY A 261 2.62 14.67 -14.35
N ASN A 262 1.91 13.56 -14.09
CA ASN A 262 0.51 13.36 -14.51
C ASN A 262 -0.51 13.49 -13.36
N GLY A 263 -0.13 14.08 -12.23
CA GLY A 263 -0.96 14.12 -11.02
C GLY A 263 -2.33 14.79 -11.23
N GLU A 264 -2.40 15.87 -12.02
CA GLU A 264 -3.67 16.55 -12.32
C GLU A 264 -4.65 15.65 -13.10
N VAL A 265 -4.12 14.80 -13.99
CA VAL A 265 -4.91 13.81 -14.74
C VAL A 265 -5.42 12.72 -13.79
N VAL A 266 -4.57 12.25 -12.87
CA VAL A 266 -4.94 11.26 -11.85
C VAL A 266 -6.06 11.79 -10.95
N ILE A 267 -5.98 13.03 -10.49
CA ILE A 267 -7.04 13.65 -9.68
C ILE A 267 -8.35 13.72 -10.44
N ARG A 268 -8.32 14.16 -11.71
CA ARG A 268 -9.52 14.20 -12.55
C ARG A 268 -10.13 12.80 -12.69
N GLY A 269 -9.30 11.79 -12.91
CA GLY A 269 -9.72 10.39 -12.96
C GLY A 269 -10.39 9.95 -11.65
N ILE A 270 -9.80 10.27 -10.49
CA ILE A 270 -10.40 9.97 -9.18
C ILE A 270 -11.76 10.67 -9.01
N VAL A 271 -11.86 11.95 -9.37
CA VAL A 271 -13.13 12.70 -9.30
C VAL A 271 -14.19 12.06 -10.18
N ASP A 272 -13.80 11.63 -11.38
CA ASP A 272 -14.72 10.92 -12.25
C ASP A 272 -15.14 9.60 -11.60
N LEU A 273 -14.21 8.75 -11.15
CA LEU A 273 -14.53 7.51 -10.41
C LEU A 273 -15.50 7.73 -9.25
N ILE A 274 -15.32 8.81 -8.46
CA ILE A 274 -16.24 9.17 -7.38
C ILE A 274 -17.65 9.44 -7.92
N LYS A 275 -17.81 10.25 -8.98
CA LYS A 275 -19.12 10.48 -9.60
C LYS A 275 -19.76 9.16 -10.05
N GLN A 276 -18.96 8.29 -10.67
CA GLN A 276 -19.40 6.97 -11.11
C GLN A 276 -19.93 6.14 -9.94
N THR A 277 -19.25 6.17 -8.79
CA THR A 277 -19.69 5.50 -7.57
C THR A 277 -21.00 6.06 -7.03
N PHE A 278 -21.18 7.39 -7.02
CA PHE A 278 -22.45 8.01 -6.63
C PHE A 278 -23.62 7.56 -7.50
N ASP A 279 -23.39 7.32 -8.79
CA ASP A 279 -24.43 6.84 -9.71
C ASP A 279 -24.81 5.37 -9.45
N ILE A 280 -23.81 4.50 -9.26
CA ILE A 280 -24.00 3.03 -9.15
C ILE A 280 -24.45 2.64 -7.74
N TRP A 281 -23.77 3.17 -6.72
CA TRP A 281 -23.89 2.74 -5.32
C TRP A 281 -24.59 3.79 -4.45
N SER A 282 -25.58 4.49 -4.99
CA SER A 282 -26.30 5.57 -4.31
C SER A 282 -27.01 5.16 -3.01
N ALA A 283 -27.26 3.86 -2.81
CA ALA A 283 -27.88 3.31 -1.61
C ALA A 283 -26.87 2.88 -0.54
N GLU A 284 -25.58 2.79 -0.87
CA GLU A 284 -24.54 2.27 0.03
C GLU A 284 -23.85 3.42 0.78
N GLU A 285 -24.41 3.79 1.94
CA GLU A 285 -23.97 4.96 2.73
C GLU A 285 -22.47 4.94 3.05
N ASP A 286 -21.93 3.78 3.44
CA ASP A 286 -20.52 3.64 3.82
C ASP A 286 -19.56 3.97 2.67
N VAL A 287 -19.84 3.51 1.43
CA VAL A 287 -18.96 3.79 0.30
C VAL A 287 -19.07 5.26 -0.13
N LEU A 288 -20.27 5.86 -0.05
CA LEU A 288 -20.44 7.29 -0.31
C LEU A 288 -19.71 8.15 0.72
N GLN A 289 -19.79 7.78 2.00
CA GLN A 289 -19.05 8.44 3.07
C GLN A 289 -17.54 8.33 2.86
N MET A 290 -17.05 7.17 2.41
CA MET A 290 -15.64 6.99 2.07
C MET A 290 -15.21 7.86 0.88
N CYS A 291 -16.05 7.99 -0.15
CA CYS A 291 -15.80 8.90 -1.27
C CYS A 291 -15.66 10.36 -0.81
N VAL A 292 -16.59 10.84 0.02
CA VAL A 292 -16.52 12.18 0.61
C VAL A 292 -15.25 12.33 1.44
N SER A 293 -14.91 11.32 2.23
CA SER A 293 -13.70 11.34 3.05
C SER A 293 -12.42 11.38 2.22
N LEU A 294 -12.36 10.73 1.05
CA LEU A 294 -11.26 10.85 0.10
C LEU A 294 -11.19 12.28 -0.47
N MET A 295 -12.30 12.86 -0.91
CA MET A 295 -12.33 14.23 -1.43
C MET A 295 -11.82 15.23 -0.40
N LEU A 296 -12.23 15.09 0.86
CA LEU A 296 -11.76 15.94 1.96
C LEU A 296 -10.25 15.76 2.19
N ALA A 297 -9.76 14.53 2.19
CA ALA A 297 -8.33 14.24 2.37
C ALA A 297 -7.47 14.85 1.25
N LEU A 298 -7.93 14.79 0.00
CA LEU A 298 -7.26 15.42 -1.14
C LEU A 298 -7.38 16.96 -1.07
N GLY A 299 -8.57 17.49 -0.78
CA GLY A 299 -8.85 18.93 -0.73
C GLY A 299 -8.21 19.68 0.44
N GLN A 300 -7.79 18.99 1.50
CA GLN A 300 -7.01 19.59 2.59
C GLN A 300 -5.58 19.97 2.17
N ARG A 301 -5.05 19.40 1.07
CA ARG A 301 -3.72 19.77 0.57
C ARG A 301 -3.80 20.95 -0.37
N ALA A 302 -3.12 22.04 -0.05
CA ALA A 302 -3.06 23.24 -0.89
C ALA A 302 -2.55 22.95 -2.31
N SER A 303 -1.60 22.02 -2.47
CA SER A 303 -1.10 21.60 -3.79
C SER A 303 -2.16 20.96 -4.67
N ILE A 304 -3.17 20.34 -4.06
CA ILE A 304 -4.29 19.68 -4.72
C ILE A 304 -5.47 20.65 -4.85
N ALA A 305 -5.81 21.39 -3.79
CA ALA A 305 -6.96 22.28 -3.74
C ALA A 305 -6.88 23.47 -4.71
N GLN A 306 -5.67 23.86 -5.12
CA GLN A 306 -5.43 24.95 -6.08
C GLN A 306 -5.51 24.51 -7.55
N LYS A 307 -5.67 23.20 -7.80
CA LYS A 307 -5.64 22.59 -9.13
C LYS A 307 -7.00 22.06 -9.53
#